data_AF-A0A1S8A9K8-F1
#
_entry.id   AF-A0A1S8A9K8-F1
#
_cell.length_a   1.000
_cell.length_b   1.000
_cell.length_c   1.000
_cell.angle_alpha   90.00
_cell.angle_beta   90.00
_cell.angle_gamma   90.00
#
_symmetry.space_group_name_H-M   'P 1'
#
loop_
_entity.id
_entity.type
_entity.pdbx_description
1 polymer ?
#
loop_
_entity_poly.entity_id
_entity_poly.type
_entity_poly.pdbx_seq_one_letter_code
_entity_poly.pdbx_strand_id
1 'polypeptide(L)'
;MRPYSDSARQGLNVGQEDTAAAFQASNDPQQRAAAVVGALKQKLARALEVQAVDVDAKRALSDYGVYSLMAVEIRNWIWREFQAKVAVFEIMGGASITMVGMLVVEKVNEGT
;
A
#
# COMPACT_ATOMS: atom_id res chain seq x y z
N MET A 1 44.68 5.13 6.50
CA MET A 1 43.63 4.21 7.00
C MET A 1 42.41 5.07 7.31
N ARG A 2 41.43 5.15 6.40
CA ARG A 2 40.18 5.91 6.62
C ARG A 2 39.15 4.96 7.25
N PRO A 3 38.34 5.41 8.23
CA PRO A 3 37.35 4.56 8.85
C PRO A 3 36.19 4.29 7.88
N TYR A 4 35.69 3.06 7.93
CA TYR A 4 34.52 2.59 7.21
C TYR A 4 33.29 3.35 7.75
N SER A 5 32.77 4.32 6.99
CA SER A 5 31.55 5.02 7.35
C SER A 5 30.35 4.10 7.13
N ASP A 6 29.52 4.02 8.17
CA ASP A 6 28.34 3.17 8.33
C ASP A 6 27.15 3.69 7.51
N SER A 7 27.34 3.89 6.20
CA SER A 7 26.38 4.55 5.30
C SER A 7 25.41 3.59 4.58
N ALA A 8 25.36 2.31 4.96
CA ALA A 8 24.56 1.31 4.26
C ALA A 8 23.09 1.19 4.74
N ARG A 9 22.64 2.01 5.71
CA ARG A 9 21.31 1.85 6.34
C ARG A 9 20.25 2.88 6.01
N GLN A 10 20.54 3.89 5.18
CA GLN A 10 19.59 5.01 4.94
C GLN A 10 18.84 4.96 3.60
N GLY A 11 18.91 3.87 2.84
CA GLY A 11 18.37 3.81 1.48
C GLY A 11 16.92 3.32 1.29
N LEU A 12 16.17 2.88 2.32
CA LEU A 12 14.98 2.04 2.07
C LEU A 12 13.64 2.45 2.71
N ASN A 13 13.55 3.51 3.52
CA ASN A 13 12.29 3.82 4.24
C ASN A 13 11.52 5.06 3.75
N VAL A 14 12.06 5.85 2.81
CA VAL A 14 11.48 7.16 2.44
C VAL A 14 10.09 7.06 1.78
N GLY A 15 9.68 5.89 1.26
CA GLY A 15 8.36 5.72 0.63
C GLY A 15 7.24 5.20 1.56
N GLN A 16 7.56 4.57 2.70
CA GLN A 16 6.53 3.95 3.55
C GLN A 16 6.05 4.90 4.65
N GLU A 17 6.95 5.60 5.34
CA GLU A 17 6.60 6.51 6.44
C GLU A 17 5.79 7.73 5.95
N ASP A 18 6.14 8.24 4.77
CA ASP A 18 5.50 9.44 4.20
C ASP A 18 4.04 9.18 3.78
N THR A 19 3.72 7.95 3.37
CA THR A 19 2.39 7.64 2.86
C THR A 19 1.36 7.40 3.96
N ALA A 20 1.78 6.80 5.08
CA ALA A 20 0.96 6.73 6.28
C ALA A 20 0.73 8.13 6.87
N ALA A 21 1.76 8.98 6.89
CA ALA A 21 1.63 10.37 7.31
C ALA A 21 0.64 11.15 6.42
N ALA A 22 0.74 11.03 5.09
CA ALA A 22 -0.19 11.66 4.14
C ALA A 22 -1.65 11.19 4.34
N PHE A 23 -1.85 9.90 4.65
CA PHE A 23 -3.17 9.35 4.96
C PHE A 23 -3.76 9.91 6.25
N GLN A 24 -2.94 10.18 7.27
CA GLN A 24 -3.38 10.75 8.55
C GLN A 24 -3.53 12.28 8.51
N ALA A 25 -2.82 12.96 7.60
CA ALA A 25 -2.82 14.42 7.49
C ALA A 25 -4.11 15.00 6.89
N SER A 26 -5.00 14.17 6.35
CA SER A 26 -6.23 14.60 5.70
C SER A 26 -7.44 13.81 6.18
N ASN A 27 -8.57 14.50 6.37
CA ASN A 27 -9.87 13.88 6.63
C ASN A 27 -10.69 13.70 5.34
N ASP A 28 -10.19 14.17 4.20
CA ASP A 28 -10.85 14.02 2.90
C ASP A 28 -10.73 12.57 2.42
N PRO A 29 -11.85 11.81 2.28
CA PRO A 29 -11.82 10.41 1.87
C PRO A 29 -11.07 10.18 0.55
N GLN A 30 -11.17 11.11 -0.40
CA GLN A 30 -10.56 11.02 -1.71
C GLN A 30 -9.03 11.17 -1.62
N GLN A 31 -8.54 12.10 -0.81
CA GLN A 31 -7.10 12.28 -0.58
C GLN A 31 -6.50 11.09 0.16
N ARG A 32 -7.21 10.58 1.17
CA ARG A 32 -6.81 9.37 1.90
C ARG A 32 -6.75 8.16 0.97
N ALA A 33 -7.76 7.95 0.15
CA ALA A 33 -7.78 6.86 -0.83
C ALA A 33 -6.61 7.00 -1.83
N ALA A 34 -6.32 8.20 -2.31
CA ALA A 34 -5.19 8.47 -3.21
C ALA A 34 -3.84 8.14 -2.55
N ALA A 35 -3.66 8.44 -1.26
CA ALA A 35 -2.47 8.06 -0.50
C ALA A 35 -2.31 6.52 -0.46
N VAL A 36 -3.38 5.80 -0.13
CA VAL A 36 -3.36 4.31 -0.11
C VAL A 36 -3.04 3.75 -1.49
N VAL A 37 -3.64 4.27 -2.55
CA VAL A 37 -3.37 3.86 -3.95
C VAL A 37 -1.91 4.06 -4.30
N GLY A 38 -1.34 5.22 -3.96
CA GLY A 38 0.09 5.49 -4.16
C GLY A 38 0.97 4.48 -3.43
N ALA A 39 0.68 4.21 -2.16
CA ALA A 39 1.42 3.25 -1.35
C ALA A 39 1.35 1.83 -1.92
N LEU A 40 0.16 1.40 -2.32
CA LEU A 40 -0.08 0.05 -2.85
C LEU A 40 0.59 -0.12 -4.22
N LYS A 41 0.54 0.90 -5.09
CA LYS A 41 1.31 0.90 -6.34
C LYS A 41 2.80 0.72 -6.10
N GLN A 42 3.38 1.47 -5.16
CA GLN A 42 4.80 1.33 -4.82
C GLN A 42 5.12 -0.07 -4.26
N LYS A 43 4.24 -0.62 -3.41
CA LYS A 43 4.43 -1.97 -2.85
C LYS A 43 4.41 -3.04 -3.93
N LEU A 44 3.46 -2.97 -4.86
CA LEU A 44 3.37 -3.90 -5.99
C LEU A 44 4.56 -3.73 -6.94
N ALA A 45 4.94 -2.49 -7.25
CA ALA A 45 6.08 -2.21 -8.11
C ALA A 45 7.38 -2.83 -7.57
N ARG A 46 7.62 -2.72 -6.26
CA ARG A 46 8.75 -3.38 -5.59
C ARG A 46 8.67 -4.91 -5.68
N ALA A 47 7.49 -5.49 -5.49
CA ALA A 47 7.31 -6.94 -5.56
C ALA A 47 7.46 -7.50 -6.99
N LEU A 48 7.15 -6.69 -8.00
CA LEU A 48 7.21 -7.05 -9.41
C LEU A 48 8.50 -6.62 -10.11
N GLU A 49 9.40 -5.93 -9.40
CA GLU A 49 10.65 -5.36 -9.94
C GLU A 49 10.42 -4.40 -11.12
N VAL A 50 9.36 -3.58 -11.04
CA VAL A 50 9.02 -2.54 -12.04
C VAL A 50 8.94 -1.15 -11.40
N GLN A 51 8.75 -0.10 -12.19
CA GLN A 51 8.53 1.25 -11.64
C GLN A 51 7.07 1.43 -11.22
N ALA A 52 6.82 2.23 -10.19
CA ALA A 52 5.45 2.52 -9.72
C ALA A 52 4.58 3.21 -10.78
N VAL A 53 5.19 3.93 -11.72
CA VAL A 53 4.47 4.54 -12.86
C VAL A 53 3.88 3.49 -13.80
N ASP A 54 4.52 2.31 -13.90
CA ASP A 54 4.10 1.21 -14.77
C ASP A 54 2.96 0.37 -14.17
N VAL A 55 2.63 0.59 -12.88
CA VAL A 55 1.50 -0.07 -12.22
C VAL A 55 0.22 0.74 -12.47
N ASP A 56 -0.68 0.21 -13.29
CA ASP A 56 -2.00 0.79 -13.53
C ASP A 56 -2.95 0.55 -12.34
N ALA A 57 -3.41 1.65 -11.73
CA ALA A 57 -4.31 1.65 -10.58
C ALA A 57 -5.72 1.10 -10.88
N LYS A 58 -6.10 1.03 -12.16
CA LYS A 58 -7.42 0.55 -12.59
C LYS A 58 -7.47 -0.97 -12.76
N ARG A 59 -6.32 -1.63 -12.84
CA ARG A 59 -6.24 -3.10 -12.97
C ARG A 59 -6.51 -3.79 -11.64
N ALA A 60 -7.08 -4.99 -11.74
CA ALA A 60 -7.32 -5.86 -10.60
C ALA A 60 -6.01 -6.30 -9.94
N LEU A 61 -6.00 -6.52 -8.63
CA LEU A 61 -4.82 -7.05 -7.95
C LEU A 61 -4.40 -8.43 -8.47
N SER A 62 -5.36 -9.25 -8.91
CA SER A 62 -5.10 -10.56 -9.54
C SER A 62 -4.28 -10.45 -10.83
N ASP A 63 -4.38 -9.34 -11.55
CA ASP A 63 -3.59 -9.10 -12.78
C ASP A 63 -2.10 -8.93 -12.47
N TYR A 64 -1.77 -8.59 -11.23
CA TYR A 64 -0.42 -8.43 -10.71
C TYR A 64 0.05 -9.66 -9.90
N GLY A 65 -0.66 -10.79 -10.01
CA GLY A 65 -0.29 -12.02 -9.30
C GLY A 65 -0.63 -12.03 -7.81
N VAL A 66 -1.47 -11.09 -7.35
CA VAL A 66 -1.94 -11.09 -5.96
C VAL A 66 -2.99 -12.19 -5.75
N TYR A 67 -2.53 -13.34 -5.27
CA TYR A 67 -3.37 -14.47 -4.87
C TYR A 67 -3.20 -14.79 -3.38
N SER A 68 -3.53 -16.02 -2.97
CA SER A 68 -3.66 -16.47 -1.58
C SER A 68 -2.64 -15.89 -0.58
N LEU A 69 -1.32 -16.08 -0.80
CA LEU A 69 -0.30 -15.61 0.15
C LEU A 69 -0.09 -14.10 0.07
N MET A 70 0.06 -13.57 -1.15
CA MET A 70 0.26 -12.14 -1.39
C MET A 70 -0.93 -11.30 -0.89
N ALA A 71 -2.15 -11.81 -0.98
CA ALA A 71 -3.34 -11.16 -0.46
C ALA A 71 -3.31 -11.08 1.08
N VAL A 72 -2.83 -12.13 1.76
CA VAL A 72 -2.62 -12.11 3.22
C VAL A 72 -1.53 -11.10 3.59
N GLU A 73 -0.43 -11.03 2.84
CA GLU A 73 0.62 -10.04 3.06
C GLU A 73 0.13 -8.60 2.88
N ILE A 74 -0.66 -8.35 1.83
CA ILE A 74 -1.27 -7.04 1.57
C ILE A 74 -2.25 -6.67 2.69
N ARG A 75 -3.11 -7.59 3.13
CA ARG A 75 -4.00 -7.37 4.29
C ARG A 75 -3.21 -6.95 5.52
N ASN A 76 -2.17 -7.72 5.86
CA ASN A 76 -1.37 -7.46 7.07
C ASN A 76 -0.63 -6.13 6.97
N TRP A 77 -0.17 -5.76 5.77
CA TRP A 77 0.42 -4.46 5.49
C TRP A 77 -0.61 -3.34 5.64
N ILE A 78 -1.81 -3.46 5.06
CA ILE A 78 -2.90 -2.48 5.19
C ILE A 78 -3.23 -2.21 6.66
N TRP A 79 -3.37 -3.28 7.47
CA TRP A 79 -3.61 -3.14 8.90
C TRP A 79 -2.50 -2.35 9.59
N ARG A 80 -1.24 -2.69 9.31
CA ARG A 80 -0.09 -2.03 9.95
C ARG A 80 -0.01 -0.54 9.59
N GLU A 81 -0.11 -0.19 8.30
CA GLU A 81 0.11 1.20 7.86
C GLU A 81 -1.11 2.10 8.08
N PHE A 82 -2.33 1.57 7.92
CA PHE A 82 -3.55 2.39 7.87
C PHE A 82 -4.54 2.07 8.99
N GLN A 83 -4.29 1.04 9.81
CA GLN A 83 -5.20 0.56 10.86
C GLN A 83 -6.58 0.15 10.31
N ALA A 84 -6.65 -0.26 9.04
CA ALA A 84 -7.87 -0.68 8.38
C ALA A 84 -8.02 -2.22 8.41
N LYS A 85 -9.18 -2.71 8.84
CA LYS A 85 -9.48 -4.15 8.91
C LYS A 85 -10.11 -4.65 7.61
N VAL A 86 -9.29 -4.76 6.57
CA VAL A 86 -9.70 -5.34 5.29
C VAL A 86 -9.67 -6.87 5.36
N ALA A 87 -10.72 -7.52 4.87
CA ALA A 87 -10.77 -8.98 4.76
C ALA A 87 -10.04 -9.46 3.50
N VAL A 88 -9.42 -10.65 3.59
CA VAL A 88 -8.65 -11.22 2.46
C VAL A 88 -9.52 -11.41 1.21
N PHE A 89 -10.79 -11.79 1.37
CA PHE A 89 -11.70 -11.98 0.24
C PHE A 89 -12.03 -10.66 -0.49
N GLU A 90 -12.02 -9.52 0.20
CA GLU A 90 -12.22 -8.20 -0.43
C GLU A 90 -11.03 -7.81 -1.31
N ILE A 91 -9.82 -8.26 -0.95
CA ILE A 91 -8.60 -8.12 -1.76
C ILE A 91 -8.64 -9.07 -2.97
N MET A 92 -9.06 -10.32 -2.74
CA MET A 92 -9.10 -11.37 -3.78
C MET A 92 -10.29 -11.26 -4.74
N GLY A 93 -11.33 -10.51 -4.39
CA GLY A 93 -12.59 -10.40 -5.15
C GLY A 93 -12.50 -9.62 -6.46
N GLY A 94 -11.32 -9.52 -7.08
CA GLY A 94 -11.10 -8.76 -8.32
C GLY A 94 -11.03 -7.25 -8.12
N ALA A 95 -10.83 -6.79 -6.88
CA ALA A 95 -10.70 -5.37 -6.60
C ALA A 95 -9.53 -4.76 -7.36
N SER A 96 -9.78 -3.63 -8.02
CA SER A 96 -8.70 -2.79 -8.55
C SER A 96 -7.90 -2.16 -7.41
N ILE A 97 -6.67 -1.74 -7.69
CA ILE A 97 -5.86 -0.99 -6.72
C ILE A 97 -6.64 0.25 -6.20
N THR A 98 -7.37 0.92 -7.09
CA THR A 98 -8.22 2.07 -6.74
C THR A 98 -9.35 1.68 -5.79
N MET A 99 -10.02 0.55 -6.05
CA MET A 99 -11.06 0.02 -5.15
C MET A 99 -10.51 -0.33 -3.78
N VAL A 100 -9.31 -0.92 -3.71
CA VAL A 100 -8.66 -1.19 -2.42
C VAL A 100 -8.36 0.10 -1.66
N GLY A 101 -7.94 1.17 -2.36
CA GLY A 101 -7.76 2.48 -1.73
C GLY A 101 -9.03 3.02 -1.06
N MET A 102 -10.17 2.90 -1.75
CA MET A 102 -11.47 3.31 -1.20
C MET A 102 -11.92 2.41 -0.04
N LEU A 103 -11.75 1.10 -0.18
CA LEU A 103 -12.09 0.11 0.85
C LEU A 103 -11.31 0.36 2.14
N VAL A 104 -10.02 0.69 2.04
CA VAL A 104 -9.21 1.03 3.22
C VAL A 104 -9.80 2.22 3.97
N VAL A 105 -10.21 3.28 3.26
CA VAL A 105 -10.83 4.46 3.89
C VAL A 105 -12.16 4.11 4.57
N GLU A 106 -12.99 3.30 3.90
CA GLU A 106 -14.25 2.79 4.47
C GLU A 106 -14.01 2.00 5.76
N LYS A 107 -13.07 1.04 5.74
CA LYS A 107 -12.76 0.17 6.89
C LYS A 107 -12.08 0.87 8.06
N VAL A 108 -11.45 2.02 7.86
CA VAL A 108 -11.00 2.84 9.00
C VAL A 108 -12.18 3.48 9.72
N ASN A 109 -13.21 3.91 8.99
CA ASN A 109 -14.37 4.59 9.57
C ASN A 109 -15.35 3.62 10.26
N GLU A 110 -15.39 2.34 9.84
CA GLU A 110 -16.18 1.28 10.51
C GLU A 110 -15.58 0.82 11.86
N GLY A 111 -14.32 1.17 12.14
CA GLY A 111 -13.56 0.69 13.30
C GLY A 111 -13.42 1.69 14.46
N THR A 112 -13.99 2.89 14.34
CA THR A 112 -14.12 3.94 15.38
C THR A 112 -15.54 3.97 15.92
#